data_AF-A0A7V2LF97-F1
#
_entry.id   AF-A0A7V2LF97-F1
#
_cell.length_a   1.000
_cell.length_b   1.000
_cell.length_c   1.000
_cell.angle_alpha   90.00
_cell.angle_beta   90.00
_cell.angle_gamma   90.00
#
_symmetry.space_group_name_H-M   'P 1'
#
loop_
_entity.id
_entity.type
_entity.pdbx_description
1 polymer ?
#
loop_
_entity_poly.entity_id
_entity_poly.type
_entity_poly.pdbx_seq_one_letter_code
_entity_poly.pdbx_strand_id
1 'polypeptide(L)'
;MQRIIGTRLLGIVLIVALVVTVIAGPMSLAYAPYPLQTSDTEVASALNYLRGQQAGDGSISDFVTSAWAVMAIAAAGENPLGWSAGGSSIVDYLEANAGD
;
A
#
# COMPACT_ATOMS: atom_id res chain seq x y z
N MET A 1 -36.62 -47.02 -14.99
CA MET A 1 -36.94 -45.58 -14.93
C MET A 1 -36.27 -44.89 -13.74
N GLN A 2 -36.37 -45.42 -12.51
CA GLN A 2 -35.78 -44.82 -11.29
C GLN A 2 -34.24 -44.62 -11.33
N ARG A 3 -33.48 -45.55 -11.94
CA ARG A 3 -32.01 -45.43 -12.05
C ARG A 3 -31.57 -44.23 -12.92
N ILE A 4 -32.31 -43.91 -13.98
CA ILE A 4 -32.01 -42.79 -14.90
C ILE A 4 -32.30 -41.44 -14.23
N ILE A 5 -33.36 -41.38 -13.41
CA ILE A 5 -33.73 -40.19 -12.64
C ILE A 5 -32.66 -39.88 -11.59
N GLY A 6 -32.15 -40.91 -10.89
CA GLY A 6 -31.08 -40.76 -9.90
C GLY A 6 -29.76 -40.25 -10.49
N THR A 7 -29.34 -40.76 -11.66
CA THR A 7 -28.11 -40.30 -12.31
C THR A 7 -28.20 -38.84 -12.79
N ARG A 8 -29.38 -38.40 -13.24
CA ARG A 8 -29.60 -37.00 -13.66
C ARG A 8 -29.62 -36.03 -12.48
N LEU A 9 -30.25 -36.41 -11.37
CA LEU A 9 -30.22 -35.62 -10.12
C LEU A 9 -28.80 -35.45 -9.59
N LEU A 10 -28.01 -36.53 -9.57
CA LEU A 10 -26.61 -36.47 -9.13
C LEU A 10 -25.77 -35.55 -10.03
N GLY A 11 -25.95 -35.62 -11.35
CA GLY A 11 -25.26 -34.75 -12.30
C GLY A 11 -25.57 -33.26 -12.09
N ILE A 12 -26.83 -32.91 -11.83
CA ILE A 12 -27.23 -31.53 -11.53
C ILE A 12 -26.59 -31.04 -10.23
N VAL A 13 -26.58 -31.87 -9.18
CA VAL A 13 -25.94 -31.52 -7.90
C VAL A 13 -24.44 -31.25 -8.08
N LEU A 14 -23.75 -32.07 -8.87
CA LEU A 14 -22.33 -31.89 -9.14
C LEU A 14 -22.03 -30.62 -9.96
N ILE A 15 -22.88 -30.31 -10.94
CA ILE A 15 -22.75 -29.07 -11.73
C ILE A 15 -22.99 -27.85 -10.84
N VAL A 16 -24.02 -27.88 -9.98
CA VAL A 16 -24.29 -26.79 -9.03
C VAL A 16 -23.13 -26.62 -8.04
N ALA A 17 -22.60 -27.72 -7.50
CA ALA A 17 -21.45 -27.68 -6.60
C ALA A 17 -20.20 -27.07 -7.28
N LEU A 18 -19.95 -27.40 -8.55
CA LEU A 18 -18.85 -26.83 -9.34
C LEU A 18 -19.07 -25.34 -9.65
N VAL A 19 -20.30 -24.92 -9.93
CA VAL A 19 -20.62 -23.50 -10.17
C VAL A 19 -20.47 -22.67 -8.90
N VAL A 20 -20.83 -23.22 -7.73
CA VAL A 20 -20.66 -22.53 -6.44
C VAL A 20 -19.19 -22.31 -6.08
N THR A 21 -18.28 -23.26 -6.39
CA THR A 21 -16.85 -23.06 -6.13
C THR A 21 -16.19 -22.06 -7.08
N VAL A 22 -16.69 -21.91 -8.31
CA VAL A 22 -16.20 -20.91 -9.27
C VAL A 22 -16.68 -19.50 -8.92
N ILE A 23 -17.90 -19.35 -8.42
CA ILE A 23 -18.43 -18.03 -7.98
C ILE A 23 -17.84 -17.62 -6.63
N ALA A 24 -17.58 -18.58 -5.74
CA ALA A 24 -16.88 -18.38 -4.46
C ALA A 24 -15.35 -18.52 -4.59
N GLY A 25 -14.77 -18.11 -5.73
CA GLY A 25 -13.34 -17.85 -5.82
C GLY A 25 -12.92 -16.94 -4.66
N PRO A 26 -11.66 -17.00 -4.17
CA PRO A 26 -11.29 -16.30 -2.94
C PRO A 26 -11.59 -14.81 -3.14
N MET A 27 -12.67 -14.35 -2.50
CA MET A 27 -12.89 -12.94 -2.31
C MET A 27 -11.63 -12.46 -1.62
N SER A 28 -10.82 -11.66 -2.31
CA SER A 28 -9.74 -10.95 -1.66
C SER A 28 -10.44 -10.10 -0.60
N LEU A 29 -10.34 -10.53 0.66
CA LEU A 29 -10.82 -9.73 1.76
C LEU A 29 -9.92 -8.51 1.76
N ALA A 30 -10.47 -7.36 1.37
CA ALA A 30 -9.80 -6.10 1.59
C ALA A 30 -9.34 -6.09 3.05
N TYR A 31 -8.09 -5.68 3.30
CA TYR A 31 -7.61 -5.52 4.65
C TYR A 31 -8.58 -4.55 5.36
N ALA A 32 -9.35 -5.07 6.32
CA ALA A 32 -10.50 -4.38 6.90
C ALA A 32 -10.24 -2.92 7.36
N PRO A 33 -9.03 -2.54 7.79
CA PRO A 33 -8.68 -1.15 8.14
C PRO A 33 -8.48 -0.18 6.97
N TYR A 34 -8.47 -0.64 5.72
CA TYR A 34 -8.20 0.24 4.57
C TYR A 34 -9.45 1.06 4.17
N PRO A 35 -9.32 2.34 3.76
CA PRO A 35 -8.10 3.12 3.65
C PRO A 35 -7.57 3.59 5.01
N LEU A 36 -6.25 3.46 5.18
CA LEU A 36 -5.56 3.98 6.34
C LEU A 36 -5.63 5.51 6.37
N GLN A 37 -5.75 6.06 7.56
CA GLN A 37 -5.70 7.48 7.89
C GLN A 37 -4.28 7.86 8.35
N THR A 38 -3.97 9.15 8.31
CA THR A 38 -2.65 9.66 8.72
C THR A 38 -2.35 9.45 10.20
N SER A 39 -3.38 9.27 11.02
CA SER A 39 -3.26 8.93 12.45
C SER A 39 -3.02 7.44 12.73
N ASP A 40 -3.13 6.57 11.72
CA ASP A 40 -2.95 5.13 11.92
C ASP A 40 -1.48 4.79 12.14
N THR A 41 -1.26 3.78 12.98
CA THR A 41 0.09 3.39 13.44
C THR A 41 1.02 3.00 12.31
N GLU A 42 0.47 2.45 11.23
CA GLU A 42 1.14 2.01 10.02
C GLU A 42 1.73 3.20 9.26
N VAL A 43 0.93 4.27 9.08
CA VAL A 43 1.37 5.51 8.42
C VAL A 43 2.39 6.23 9.30
N ALA A 44 2.11 6.36 10.60
CA ALA A 44 3.03 6.98 11.56
C ALA A 44 4.38 6.23 11.63
N SER A 45 4.36 4.90 11.61
CA SER A 45 5.58 4.08 11.64
C SER A 45 6.39 4.21 10.35
N ALA A 46 5.72 4.27 9.19
CA ALA A 46 6.39 4.51 7.91
C ALA A 46 7.06 5.90 7.86
N LEU A 47 6.38 6.95 8.33
CA LEU A 47 6.97 8.29 8.43
C LEU A 47 8.16 8.32 9.40
N ASN A 48 8.04 7.68 10.56
CA ASN A 48 9.16 7.57 11.51
C ASN A 48 10.35 6.80 10.93
N TYR A 49 10.11 5.76 10.13
CA TYR A 49 11.17 5.07 9.42
C TYR A 49 11.87 6.00 8.44
N LEU A 50 11.12 6.74 7.60
CA LEU A 50 11.69 7.71 6.65
C LEU A 50 12.50 8.80 7.36
N ARG A 51 12.03 9.32 8.50
CA ARG A 51 12.80 10.27 9.35
C ARG A 51 14.15 9.69 9.74
N GLY A 52 14.18 8.42 10.14
CA GLY A 52 15.40 7.72 10.54
C GLY A 52 16.34 7.41 9.37
N GLN A 53 15.85 7.41 8.13
CA GLN A 53 16.68 7.24 6.93
C GLN A 53 17.23 8.57 6.40
N GLN A 54 16.76 9.71 6.90
CA GLN A 54 17.19 11.01 6.41
C GLN A 54 18.65 11.29 6.80
N ALA A 55 19.49 11.56 5.80
CA ALA A 55 20.89 11.92 5.98
C ALA A 55 21.03 13.41 6.34
N GLY A 56 22.22 13.79 6.83
CA GLY A 56 22.51 15.16 7.25
C GLY A 56 22.50 16.20 6.12
N ASP A 57 22.66 15.75 4.87
CA ASP A 57 22.54 16.59 3.66
C ASP A 57 21.09 16.80 3.20
N GLY A 58 20.12 16.23 3.92
CA GLY A 58 18.70 16.32 3.65
C GLY A 58 18.14 15.15 2.84
N SER A 59 18.98 14.34 2.21
CA SER A 59 18.55 13.24 1.34
C SER A 59 17.89 12.08 2.09
N ILE A 60 17.03 11.34 1.40
CA ILE A 60 16.65 9.96 1.74
C ILE A 60 17.08 9.09 0.57
N SER A 61 18.18 8.36 0.76
CA SER A 61 18.84 7.52 -0.26
C SER A 61 19.37 8.31 -1.47
N ASP A 62 18.51 8.63 -2.44
CA ASP A 62 18.85 9.31 -3.68
C ASP A 62 17.80 10.36 -4.06
N PHE A 63 18.03 11.10 -5.14
CA PHE A 63 17.14 12.17 -5.60
C PHE A 63 15.69 11.69 -5.84
N VAL A 64 15.51 10.58 -6.55
CA VAL A 64 14.18 10.07 -6.91
C VAL A 64 13.44 9.57 -5.67
N THR A 65 14.13 8.84 -4.81
CA THR A 65 13.58 8.35 -3.54
C THR A 65 13.21 9.50 -2.61
N SER A 66 14.04 10.54 -2.57
CA SER A 66 13.76 11.77 -1.81
C SER A 66 12.51 12.49 -2.34
N ALA A 67 12.34 12.58 -3.65
CA ALA A 67 11.16 13.18 -4.27
C ALA A 67 9.87 12.41 -3.95
N TRP A 68 9.93 11.07 -3.95
CA TRP A 68 8.80 10.24 -3.52
C TRP A 68 8.49 10.38 -2.04
N ALA A 69 9.52 10.45 -1.20
CA ALA A 69 9.35 10.70 0.21
C ALA A 69 8.65 12.04 0.45
N VAL A 70 9.04 13.12 -0.25
CA VAL A 70 8.36 14.43 -0.15
C VAL A 70 6.87 14.33 -0.50
N MET A 71 6.51 13.58 -1.55
CA MET A 71 5.10 13.36 -1.88
C MET A 71 4.35 12.62 -0.77
N ALA A 72 4.95 11.58 -0.18
CA ALA A 72 4.35 10.84 0.93
C ALA A 72 4.19 11.70 2.19
N ILE A 73 5.21 12.49 2.54
CA ILE A 73 5.21 13.43 3.67
C ILE A 73 4.08 14.45 3.51
N ALA A 74 3.99 15.08 2.35
CA ALA A 74 2.95 16.06 2.05
C ALA A 74 1.55 15.44 2.05
N ALA A 75 1.40 14.22 1.50
CA ALA A 75 0.13 13.49 1.52
C ALA A 75 -0.30 13.10 2.95
N ALA A 76 0.65 12.90 3.86
CA ALA A 76 0.37 12.69 5.27
C ALA A 76 0.02 13.98 6.05
N GLY A 77 0.10 15.14 5.39
CA GLY A 77 -0.17 16.45 5.99
C GLY A 77 1.00 17.05 6.78
N GLU A 78 2.19 16.43 6.72
CA GLU A 78 3.40 17.00 7.29
C GLU A 78 4.04 18.03 6.33
N ASN A 79 4.76 19.02 6.88
CA ASN A 79 5.49 20.00 6.08
C ASN A 79 6.89 19.47 5.73
N PRO A 80 7.22 19.20 4.44
CA PRO A 80 8.52 18.68 4.05
C PRO A 80 9.69 19.62 4.32
N LEU A 81 9.46 20.95 4.39
CA LEU A 81 10.50 21.91 4.81
C LEU A 81 10.95 21.69 6.26
N GLY A 82 10.10 21.05 7.08
CA GLY A 82 10.42 20.68 8.47
C GLY A 82 11.10 19.31 8.60
N TRP A 83 11.28 18.57 7.51
CA TRP A 83 12.00 17.30 7.50
C TRP A 83 13.47 17.56 7.29
N SER A 84 14.22 17.64 8.40
CA SER A 84 15.68 17.77 8.43
C SER A 84 16.26 16.88 9.53
N ALA A 85 17.46 16.34 9.29
CA ALA A 85 18.26 15.61 10.27
C ALA A 85 19.27 16.54 10.98
N GLY A 86 18.87 17.78 11.26
CA GLY A 86 19.73 18.82 11.86
C GLY A 86 20.60 19.59 10.86
N GLY A 87 20.51 19.27 9.57
CA GLY A 87 21.14 20.00 8.46
C GLY A 87 20.09 20.53 7.47
N SER A 88 20.37 20.35 6.18
CA SER A 88 19.42 20.70 5.11
C SER A 88 18.11 19.92 5.24
N SER A 89 17.00 20.54 4.85
CA SER A 89 15.75 19.83 4.68
C SER A 89 15.79 18.93 3.44
N ILE A 90 14.85 17.99 3.35
CA ILE A 90 14.68 17.17 2.14
C ILE A 90 14.32 18.01 0.92
N VAL A 91 13.65 19.15 1.11
CA VAL A 91 13.33 20.08 0.03
C VAL A 91 14.59 20.82 -0.42
N ASP A 92 15.42 21.30 0.51
CA ASP A 92 16.69 21.94 0.19
C ASP A 92 17.60 21.00 -0.62
N TYR A 93 17.65 19.71 -0.24
CA TYR A 93 18.37 18.68 -0.99
C TYR A 93 17.85 18.57 -2.43
N LEU A 94 16.53 18.45 -2.62
CA LEU A 94 15.94 18.33 -3.96
C LEU A 94 16.19 19.59 -4.80
N GLU A 95 16.04 20.78 -4.23
CA GLU A 95 16.30 22.05 -4.94
C GLU A 95 17.76 22.15 -5.40
N ALA A 96 18.70 21.74 -4.55
CA ALA A 96 20.12 21.76 -4.87
C ALA A 96 20.54 20.78 -5.99
N ASN A 97 19.77 19.69 -6.19
CA ASN A 97 20.12 18.59 -7.11
C ASN A 97 19.14 18.46 -8.29
N ALA A 98 18.19 19.38 -8.47
CA ALA A 98 17.16 19.29 -9.51
C ALA A 98 17.67 19.45 -10.95
N GLY A 99 18.93 19.83 -11.14
CA GLY A 99 19.56 20.06 -12.44
C GLY A 99 20.64 19.05 -12.85
N ASP A 100 20.89 18.04 -12.01
CA ASP A 100 21.87 16.98 -12.26
C ASP A 100 21.26 15.78 -13.04
#